data_AF-A0A0Q5JL92-F1
#
_entry.id   AF-A0A0Q5JL92-F1
#
_cell.length_a   1.000
_cell.length_b   1.000
_cell.length_c   1.000
_cell.angle_alpha   90.00
_cell.angle_beta   90.00
_cell.angle_gamma   90.00
#
_symmetry.space_group_name_H-M   'P 1'
#
loop_
_entity.id
_entity.type
_entity.pdbx_description
1 polymer ?
#
loop_
_entity_poly.entity_id
_entity_poly.type
_entity_poly.pdbx_seq_one_letter_code
_entity_poly.pdbx_strand_id
1 'polypeptide(L)'
;MTWFAHQVFAEPRPDVIAPLRHAFGDALFRVADLPAHWSPGSAPLSMPTQGLLVVRELCAPPGDDPSGVHPPLGLLLLLRRISVATDSVVSLYCAGYWGGDIEYAQAWTFTGDGGGGRVHLHTVEEGRDAHGSVESRPAVRSWDQHRPQDAPEITLDGDVLTLVLDHHDVHLDGGYFAAHSRSFDWSRYRLDR
;
A
#
# COMPACT_ATOMS: atom_id res chain seq x y z
N MET A 1 -18.82 -4.31 9.88
CA MET A 1 -17.58 -4.41 10.67
C MET A 1 -16.50 -3.72 9.87
N THR A 2 -15.96 -2.62 10.39
CA THR A 2 -14.85 -1.90 9.76
C THR A 2 -13.54 -2.61 10.06
N TRP A 3 -12.65 -2.70 9.08
CA TRP A 3 -11.31 -3.24 9.28
C TRP A 3 -10.28 -2.42 8.50
N PHE A 4 -9.05 -2.47 8.97
CA PHE A 4 -7.96 -1.61 8.53
C PHE A 4 -6.76 -2.46 8.12
N ALA A 5 -6.12 -2.12 7.01
CA ALA A 5 -4.91 -2.76 6.53
C ALA A 5 -3.83 -1.70 6.32
N HIS A 6 -2.83 -1.68 7.20
CA HIS A 6 -1.63 -0.85 7.06
C HIS A 6 -0.45 -1.75 6.76
N GLN A 7 0.19 -1.51 5.62
CA GLN A 7 1.25 -2.35 5.06
C GLN A 7 2.43 -1.49 4.63
N VAL A 8 3.63 -1.88 5.01
CA VAL A 8 4.86 -1.35 4.40
C VAL A 8 5.35 -2.32 3.35
N PHE A 9 5.67 -1.79 2.17
CA PHE A 9 6.26 -2.50 1.05
C PHE A 9 7.70 -2.03 0.85
N ALA A 10 8.64 -2.96 0.74
CA ALA A 10 10.04 -2.64 0.50
C ALA A 10 10.78 -3.82 -0.16
N GLU A 11 11.90 -3.53 -0.81
CA GLU A 11 12.80 -4.57 -1.32
C GLU A 11 13.36 -5.46 -0.17
N PRO A 12 13.49 -6.78 -0.36
CA PRO A 12 13.98 -7.71 0.68
C PRO A 12 15.50 -7.71 0.82
N ARG A 13 16.14 -6.53 0.81
CA ARG A 13 17.59 -6.44 0.93
C ARG A 13 18.01 -6.38 2.40
N PRO A 14 19.16 -6.96 2.80
CA PRO A 14 19.58 -6.99 4.20
C PRO A 14 19.68 -5.61 4.86
N ASP A 15 20.12 -4.60 4.12
CA ASP A 15 20.25 -3.21 4.53
C ASP A 15 18.91 -2.49 4.73
N VAL A 16 17.85 -2.94 4.03
CA VAL A 16 16.46 -2.49 4.20
C VAL A 16 15.76 -3.25 5.34
N ILE A 17 15.98 -4.56 5.42
CA ILE A 17 15.38 -5.43 6.43
C ILE A 17 15.86 -5.06 7.84
N ALA A 18 17.16 -4.80 8.03
CA ALA A 18 17.71 -4.50 9.35
C ALA A 18 17.02 -3.33 10.09
N PRO A 19 16.85 -2.13 9.48
CA PRO A 19 16.14 -1.04 10.14
C PRO A 19 14.65 -1.29 10.30
N LEU A 20 13.99 -1.98 9.35
CA LEU A 20 12.58 -2.36 9.48
C LEU A 20 12.37 -3.37 10.63
N ARG A 21 13.29 -4.33 10.80
CA ARG A 21 13.27 -5.30 11.91
C ARG A 21 13.48 -4.60 13.24
N HIS A 22 14.38 -3.62 13.29
CA HIS A 22 14.56 -2.81 14.49
C HIS A 22 13.28 -2.04 14.88
N ALA A 23 12.55 -1.52 13.90
CA ALA A 23 11.33 -0.74 14.12
C ALA A 23 10.08 -1.59 14.42
N PHE A 24 9.95 -2.76 13.78
CA PHE A 24 8.71 -3.54 13.74
C PHE A 24 8.84 -4.97 14.28
N GLY A 25 10.05 -5.41 14.67
CA GLY A 25 10.29 -6.75 15.22
C GLY A 25 9.86 -7.87 14.26
N ASP A 26 9.09 -8.82 14.78
CA ASP A 26 8.68 -10.05 14.07
C ASP A 26 7.49 -9.83 13.10
N ALA A 27 7.10 -8.59 12.85
CA ALA A 27 5.99 -8.23 11.96
C ALA A 27 6.38 -8.20 10.47
N LEU A 28 7.51 -8.81 10.11
CA LEU A 28 8.09 -8.81 8.76
C LEU A 28 7.80 -10.11 8.01
N PHE A 29 7.30 -10.01 6.78
CA PHE A 29 6.90 -11.16 5.95
C PHE A 29 7.43 -11.04 4.53
N ARG A 30 7.95 -12.13 3.96
CA ARG A 30 8.42 -12.17 2.56
C ARG A 30 7.30 -12.62 1.63
N VAL A 31 7.05 -11.84 0.57
CA VAL A 31 5.97 -12.10 -0.39
C VAL A 31 6.30 -13.19 -1.41
N ALA A 32 7.58 -13.37 -1.76
CA ALA A 32 8.02 -14.38 -2.74
C ALA A 32 7.61 -15.83 -2.38
N ASP A 33 7.35 -16.09 -1.10
CA ASP A 33 6.98 -17.41 -0.60
C ASP A 33 5.45 -17.59 -0.52
N LEU A 34 4.65 -16.54 -0.75
CA LEU A 34 3.20 -16.61 -0.70
C LEU A 34 2.66 -17.46 -1.87
N PRO A 35 1.66 -18.31 -1.62
CA PRO A 35 1.07 -19.11 -2.69
C PRO A 35 0.36 -18.18 -3.68
N ALA A 36 0.55 -18.43 -4.98
CA ALA A 36 -0.14 -17.73 -6.06
C ALA A 36 -1.67 -17.95 -6.07
N HIS A 37 -2.21 -18.69 -5.11
CA HIS A 37 -3.63 -18.97 -4.95
C HIS A 37 -3.98 -19.06 -3.46
N TRP A 38 -5.11 -18.46 -3.07
CA TRP A 38 -5.63 -18.54 -1.70
C TRP A 38 -6.68 -19.64 -1.49
N SER A 39 -7.04 -20.41 -2.53
CA SER A 39 -7.97 -21.56 -2.42
C SER A 39 -7.59 -22.72 -3.34
N PRO A 40 -7.98 -23.96 -3.02
CA PRO A 40 -8.09 -25.03 -4.02
C PRO A 40 -9.19 -24.66 -5.03
N GLY A 41 -8.85 -24.57 -6.32
CA GLY A 41 -9.81 -24.34 -7.41
C GLY A 41 -10.15 -22.88 -7.73
N SER A 42 -9.58 -21.90 -7.03
CA SER A 42 -9.67 -20.49 -7.43
C SER A 42 -8.64 -20.18 -8.52
N ALA A 43 -8.99 -19.28 -9.44
CA ALA A 43 -8.01 -18.69 -10.37
C ALA A 43 -6.85 -18.07 -9.57
N PRO A 44 -5.62 -18.05 -10.12
CA PRO A 44 -4.48 -17.45 -9.44
C PRO A 44 -4.81 -16.01 -9.05
N LEU A 45 -4.58 -15.65 -7.79
CA LEU A 45 -4.34 -14.25 -7.49
C LEU A 45 -2.93 -14.01 -8.00
N SER A 46 -2.76 -13.13 -8.99
CA SER A 46 -1.42 -12.77 -9.47
C SER A 46 -0.71 -11.98 -8.38
N MET A 47 -0.21 -12.73 -7.41
CA MET A 47 0.67 -12.25 -6.39
C MET A 47 2.01 -11.95 -7.04
N PRO A 48 2.70 -10.89 -6.58
CA PRO A 48 4.06 -10.63 -6.99
C PRO A 48 4.92 -11.86 -6.69
N THR A 49 5.57 -12.43 -7.71
CA THR A 49 6.61 -13.46 -7.51
C THR A 49 7.91 -12.85 -6.96
N GLN A 50 7.98 -11.53 -6.90
CA GLN A 50 9.17 -10.79 -6.51
C GLN A 50 9.13 -10.44 -5.04
N GLY A 51 10.18 -10.89 -4.34
CA GLY A 51 10.90 -10.30 -3.21
C GLY A 51 10.22 -9.52 -2.09
N LEU A 52 9.14 -8.80 -2.29
CA LEU A 52 8.62 -7.73 -1.43
C LEU A 52 8.53 -8.12 0.04
N LEU A 53 9.00 -7.24 0.90
CA LEU A 53 8.81 -7.32 2.33
C LEU A 53 7.51 -6.61 2.69
N VAL A 54 6.62 -7.30 3.42
CA VAL A 54 5.39 -6.73 3.96
C VAL A 54 5.51 -6.64 5.47
N VAL A 55 5.22 -5.46 6.02
CA VAL A 55 5.00 -5.28 7.47
C VAL A 55 3.50 -5.21 7.73
N ARG A 56 2.94 -6.09 8.56
CA ARG A 56 1.50 -6.05 8.92
C ARG A 56 1.27 -5.37 10.27
N GLU A 57 0.12 -4.71 10.38
CA GLU A 57 -0.45 -4.14 11.61
C GLU A 57 0.33 -2.94 12.20
N LEU A 58 0.43 -1.87 11.42
CA LEU A 58 1.16 -0.66 11.85
C LEU A 58 0.31 0.34 12.65
N CYS A 59 -1.02 0.32 12.53
CA CYS A 59 -1.88 1.13 13.39
C CYS A 59 -3.20 0.41 13.70
N ALA A 60 -3.62 0.45 14.97
CA ALA A 60 -5.03 0.36 15.29
C ALA A 60 -5.69 1.67 14.81
N PRO A 61 -6.94 1.63 14.30
CA PRO A 61 -7.62 2.86 13.92
C PRO A 61 -7.69 3.81 15.13
N PRO A 62 -7.37 5.11 14.97
CA PRO A 62 -7.87 6.10 15.90
C PRO A 62 -9.41 6.06 15.80
N GLY A 63 -10.09 6.13 16.95
CA GLY A 63 -11.54 5.87 17.03
C GLY A 63 -12.40 6.63 16.02
N ASP A 64 -13.52 6.01 15.64
CA ASP A 64 -14.72 6.46 14.90
C ASP A 64 -14.64 7.47 13.73
N ASP A 65 -13.49 8.03 13.36
CA ASP A 65 -13.34 8.93 12.22
C ASP A 65 -12.56 8.27 11.05
N PRO A 66 -13.26 7.71 10.06
CA PRO A 66 -12.65 7.11 8.88
C PRO A 66 -12.01 8.13 7.93
N SER A 67 -12.25 9.44 8.11
CA SER A 67 -11.74 10.50 7.23
C SER A 67 -10.35 11.03 7.58
N GLY A 68 -9.79 10.60 8.73
CA GLY A 68 -8.60 11.22 9.33
C GLY A 68 -7.43 10.29 9.64
N VAL A 69 -7.40 9.06 9.12
CA VAL A 69 -6.33 8.09 9.46
C VAL A 69 -5.05 8.41 8.69
N HIS A 70 -4.46 9.58 8.88
CA HIS A 70 -3.11 9.85 8.40
C HIS A 70 -2.12 9.01 9.21
N PRO A 71 -1.13 8.38 8.56
CA PRO A 71 -0.11 7.65 9.27
C PRO A 71 0.70 8.62 10.16
N PRO A 72 1.19 8.16 11.33
CA PRO A 72 2.00 8.99 12.20
C PRO A 72 3.19 9.58 11.45
N LEU A 73 3.44 10.89 11.58
CA LEU A 73 4.56 11.56 10.92
C LEU A 73 5.91 10.87 11.21
N GLY A 74 6.10 10.38 12.44
CA GLY A 74 7.30 9.63 12.82
C GLY A 74 7.54 8.38 11.98
N LEU A 75 6.47 7.67 11.61
CA LEU A 75 6.53 6.51 10.72
C LEU A 75 6.94 6.94 9.31
N LEU A 76 6.30 7.97 8.75
CA LEU A 76 6.67 8.49 7.42
C LEU A 76 8.13 8.94 7.36
N LEU A 77 8.61 9.63 8.40
CA LEU A 77 10.00 10.05 8.50
C LEU A 77 10.97 8.88 8.60
N LEU A 78 10.60 7.82 9.34
CA LEU A 78 11.38 6.60 9.41
C LEU A 78 11.50 5.92 8.05
N LEU A 79 10.38 5.70 7.35
CA LEU A 79 10.36 5.03 6.05
C LEU A 79 11.14 5.82 4.99
N ARG A 80 11.00 7.16 4.99
CA ARG A 80 11.80 8.04 4.14
C ARG A 80 13.30 7.92 4.45
N ARG A 81 13.68 7.89 5.73
CA ARG A 81 15.09 7.71 6.13
C ARG A 81 15.65 6.38 5.66
N ILE A 82 14.87 5.30 5.76
CA ILE A 82 15.27 3.99 5.25
C ILE A 82 15.49 4.07 3.74
N SER A 83 14.49 4.55 2.99
CA SER A 83 14.57 4.70 1.54
C SER A 83 15.81 5.47 1.08
N VAL A 84 16.10 6.62 1.70
CA VAL A 84 17.29 7.44 1.38
C VAL A 84 18.59 6.75 1.78
N ALA A 85 18.65 6.12 2.96
CA ALA A 85 19.86 5.50 3.46
C ALA A 85 20.27 4.25 2.67
N THR A 86 19.29 3.55 2.11
CA THR A 86 19.51 2.31 1.35
C THR A 86 19.48 2.54 -0.15
N ASP A 87 19.04 3.70 -0.65
CA ASP A 87 18.71 3.87 -2.06
C ASP A 87 17.71 2.78 -2.53
N SER A 88 16.56 2.73 -1.85
CA SER A 88 15.51 1.74 -2.12
C SER A 88 14.14 2.40 -2.17
N VAL A 89 13.21 1.75 -2.88
CA VAL A 89 11.81 2.12 -2.81
C VAL A 89 11.21 1.56 -1.51
N VAL A 90 10.56 2.44 -0.74
CA VAL A 90 9.82 2.06 0.47
C VAL A 90 8.46 2.73 0.43
N SER A 91 7.39 1.95 0.53
CA SER A 91 6.03 2.47 0.51
C SER A 91 5.26 2.11 1.76
N LEU A 92 4.38 3.00 2.19
CA LEU A 92 3.31 2.73 3.16
C LEU A 92 1.98 2.77 2.43
N TYR A 93 1.21 1.70 2.55
CA TYR A 93 -0.16 1.60 2.07
C TYR A 93 -1.12 1.47 3.26
N CYS A 94 -2.17 2.27 3.26
CA CYS A 94 -3.23 2.24 4.26
C CYS A 94 -4.57 2.11 3.56
N ALA A 95 -5.38 1.12 3.96
CA ALA A 95 -6.76 1.00 3.49
C ALA A 95 -7.72 0.70 4.65
N GLY A 96 -8.92 1.26 4.55
CA GLY A 96 -10.05 0.95 5.40
C GLY A 96 -11.17 0.34 4.57
N TYR A 97 -11.88 -0.59 5.18
CA TYR A 97 -12.87 -1.40 4.50
C TYR A 97 -14.17 -1.48 5.29
N TRP A 98 -15.28 -1.48 4.57
CA TRP A 98 -16.62 -1.68 5.09
C TRP A 98 -17.42 -2.57 4.15
N GLY A 99 -18.21 -3.50 4.70
CA GLY A 99 -19.00 -4.42 3.88
C GLY A 99 -18.19 -5.42 3.02
N GLY A 100 -16.85 -5.37 3.08
CA GLY A 100 -15.98 -6.12 2.18
C GLY A 100 -15.36 -5.26 1.07
N ASP A 101 -15.82 -4.02 0.92
CA ASP A 101 -15.32 -3.07 -0.06
C ASP A 101 -14.32 -2.10 0.57
N ILE A 102 -13.44 -1.52 -0.25
CA ILE A 102 -12.51 -0.46 0.16
C ILE A 102 -13.32 0.83 0.28
N GLU A 103 -13.35 1.42 1.48
CA GLU A 103 -13.97 2.73 1.72
C GLU A 103 -12.96 3.86 1.51
N TYR A 104 -11.69 3.61 1.86
CA TYR A 104 -10.61 4.51 1.57
C TYR A 104 -9.32 3.73 1.37
N ALA A 105 -8.45 4.27 0.52
CA ALA A 105 -7.07 3.83 0.39
C ALA A 105 -6.18 5.03 0.17
N GLN A 106 -4.98 4.99 0.73
CA GLN A 106 -3.98 6.02 0.58
C GLN A 106 -2.58 5.43 0.73
N ALA A 107 -1.59 6.07 0.14
CA ALA A 107 -0.23 5.61 0.22
C ALA A 107 0.81 6.70 0.09
N TRP A 108 1.99 6.40 0.64
CA TRP A 108 3.20 7.20 0.53
C TRP A 108 4.32 6.30 0.00
N THR A 109 4.92 6.65 -1.13
CA THR A 109 6.07 5.96 -1.71
C THR A 109 7.28 6.88 -1.64
N PHE A 110 8.37 6.40 -1.07
CA PHE A 110 9.66 7.08 -1.04
C PHE A 110 10.65 6.40 -1.98
N THR A 111 11.35 7.20 -2.78
CA THR A 111 12.43 6.74 -3.68
C THR A 111 13.78 7.25 -3.18
N GLY A 112 14.80 6.39 -3.24
CA GLY A 112 16.13 6.62 -2.68
C GLY A 112 16.84 7.88 -3.16
N ASP A 113 16.65 8.23 -4.44
CA ASP A 113 17.07 9.50 -5.04
C ASP A 113 16.37 10.70 -4.35
N GLY A 114 17.13 11.44 -3.53
CA GLY A 114 16.71 12.73 -2.98
C GLY A 114 15.62 12.67 -1.92
N GLY A 115 15.14 11.47 -1.57
CA GLY A 115 14.02 11.27 -0.67
C GLY A 115 12.73 11.87 -1.22
N GLY A 116 12.55 11.83 -2.54
CA GLY A 116 11.30 12.15 -3.20
C GLY A 116 10.18 11.27 -2.65
N GLY A 117 9.08 11.89 -2.24
CA GLY A 117 7.89 11.20 -1.79
C GLY A 117 6.77 11.39 -2.80
N ARG A 118 6.04 10.33 -3.15
CA ARG A 118 4.78 10.40 -3.89
C ARG A 118 3.65 9.97 -2.98
N VAL A 119 2.54 10.70 -3.04
CA VAL A 119 1.31 10.40 -2.31
C VAL A 119 0.24 9.99 -3.29
N HIS A 120 -0.50 8.94 -2.96
CA HIS A 120 -1.67 8.46 -3.69
C HIS A 120 -2.87 8.45 -2.75
N LEU A 121 -3.99 9.01 -3.18
CA LEU A 121 -5.24 9.07 -2.41
C LEU A 121 -6.40 8.56 -3.26
N HIS A 122 -7.11 7.57 -2.75
CA HIS A 122 -8.37 7.13 -3.34
C HIS A 122 -9.40 8.23 -3.19
N THR A 123 -10.02 8.59 -4.31
CA THR A 123 -11.07 9.59 -4.37
C THR A 123 -12.21 9.13 -5.27
N VAL A 124 -13.35 9.78 -5.15
CA VAL A 124 -14.49 9.58 -6.04
C VAL A 124 -14.64 10.83 -6.89
N GLU A 125 -14.53 10.69 -8.20
CA GLU A 125 -14.83 11.78 -9.14
C GLU A 125 -16.28 11.67 -9.60
N GLU A 126 -16.99 12.80 -9.57
CA GLU A 126 -18.32 12.91 -10.13
C GLU A 126 -18.24 13.28 -11.60
N GLY A 127 -18.60 12.34 -12.46
CA GLY A 127 -18.80 12.54 -13.88
C GLY A 127 -20.27 12.68 -14.24
N ARG A 128 -20.53 12.98 -15.51
CA ARG A 128 -21.85 12.77 -16.12
C ARG A 128 -21.73 11.73 -17.22
N ASP A 129 -22.67 10.79 -17.23
CA ASP A 129 -22.79 9.84 -18.33
C ASP A 129 -23.31 10.54 -19.60
N ALA A 130 -23.39 9.79 -20.71
CA ALA A 130 -23.89 10.29 -21.99
C ALA A 130 -25.36 10.77 -21.93
N HIS A 131 -26.11 10.41 -20.88
CA HIS A 131 -27.50 10.79 -20.65
C HIS A 131 -27.65 11.94 -19.63
N GLY A 132 -26.52 12.48 -19.14
CA GLY A 132 -26.49 13.59 -18.18
C GLY A 132 -26.70 13.16 -16.72
N SER A 133 -26.78 11.87 -16.43
CA SER A 133 -26.86 11.31 -15.08
C SER A 133 -25.51 11.45 -14.37
N VAL A 134 -25.52 11.80 -13.08
CA VAL A 134 -24.28 11.85 -12.28
C VAL A 134 -23.80 10.41 -12.06
N GLU A 135 -22.56 10.14 -12.46
CA GLU A 135 -21.90 8.86 -12.27
C GLU A 135 -20.66 9.10 -11.40
N SER A 136 -20.60 8.43 -10.25
CA SER A 136 -19.43 8.44 -9.39
C SER A 136 -18.46 7.37 -9.86
N ARG A 137 -17.23 7.76 -10.22
CA ARG A 137 -16.18 6.83 -10.62
C ARG A 137 -15.03 6.86 -9.62
N PRO A 138 -14.50 5.69 -9.24
CA PRO A 138 -13.29 5.64 -8.42
C PRO A 138 -12.12 6.21 -9.23
N ALA A 139 -11.31 7.04 -8.58
CA ALA A 139 -10.13 7.66 -9.16
C ALA A 139 -9.02 7.73 -8.10
N VAL A 140 -7.78 7.93 -8.54
CA VAL A 140 -6.66 8.18 -7.61
C VAL A 140 -6.05 9.54 -7.88
N ARG A 141 -6.01 10.37 -6.84
CA ARG A 141 -5.27 11.62 -6.85
C ARG A 141 -3.83 11.37 -6.42
N SER A 142 -2.89 11.85 -7.22
CA SER A 142 -1.45 11.64 -7.02
C SER A 142 -0.68 12.95 -7.10
N TRP A 143 0.27 13.14 -6.18
CA TRP A 143 1.17 14.30 -6.15
C TRP A 143 2.50 13.98 -5.47
N ASP A 144 3.53 14.77 -5.76
CA ASP A 144 4.81 14.65 -5.04
C ASP A 144 4.75 15.44 -3.72
N GLN A 145 5.20 14.82 -2.63
CA GLN A 145 5.10 15.34 -1.26
C GLN A 145 5.90 16.63 -1.02
N HIS A 146 6.95 16.86 -1.81
CA HIS A 146 7.84 18.02 -1.69
C HIS A 146 7.56 19.11 -2.71
N ARG A 147 6.36 19.11 -3.28
CA ARG A 147 6.01 20.08 -4.32
C ARG A 147 6.02 21.53 -3.83
N PRO A 148 6.50 22.46 -4.68
CA PRO A 148 6.05 23.85 -4.62
C PRO A 148 4.52 23.91 -4.68
N GLN A 149 3.90 24.91 -4.07
CA GLN A 149 2.43 25.06 -3.98
C GLN A 149 1.68 24.92 -5.32
N ASP A 150 2.35 25.09 -6.45
CA ASP A 150 1.75 25.14 -7.80
C ASP A 150 1.92 23.85 -8.64
N ALA A 151 2.58 22.82 -8.13
CA ALA A 151 2.82 21.63 -8.95
C ALA A 151 1.54 20.76 -9.08
N PRO A 152 1.18 20.34 -10.31
CA PRO A 152 -0.18 19.93 -10.65
C PRO A 152 -0.54 18.55 -10.12
N GLU A 153 -1.47 18.47 -9.17
CA GLU A 153 -2.12 17.21 -8.79
C GLU A 153 -2.63 16.50 -10.05
N ILE A 154 -2.34 15.21 -10.18
CA ILE A 154 -2.78 14.41 -11.32
C ILE A 154 -3.81 13.39 -10.87
N THR A 155 -4.87 13.24 -11.66
CA THR A 155 -5.80 12.12 -11.52
C THR A 155 -5.29 10.95 -12.36
N LEU A 156 -5.25 9.77 -11.76
CA LEU A 156 -4.83 8.51 -12.36
C LEU A 156 -5.98 7.50 -12.35
N ASP A 157 -6.04 6.69 -13.39
CA ASP A 157 -6.89 5.50 -13.44
C ASP A 157 -6.28 4.36 -12.62
N GLY A 158 -7.14 3.50 -12.06
CA GLY A 158 -6.74 2.34 -11.26
C GLY A 158 -7.00 2.52 -9.77
N ASP A 159 -6.37 1.67 -8.95
CA ASP A 159 -6.47 1.72 -7.49
C ASP A 159 -5.12 2.05 -6.85
N VAL A 160 -5.16 2.57 -5.62
CA VAL A 160 -3.98 3.02 -4.88
C VAL A 160 -2.97 1.89 -4.69
N LEU A 161 -3.41 0.65 -4.47
CA LEU A 161 -2.49 -0.44 -4.21
C LEU A 161 -1.73 -0.82 -5.48
N THR A 162 -2.42 -0.93 -6.62
CA THR A 162 -1.78 -1.18 -7.92
C THR A 162 -0.73 -0.10 -8.22
N LEU A 163 -1.08 1.18 -8.01
CA LEU A 163 -0.14 2.29 -8.23
C LEU A 163 1.06 2.25 -7.27
N VAL A 164 0.89 1.79 -6.04
CA VAL A 164 2.00 1.62 -5.08
C VAL A 164 2.92 0.50 -5.51
N LEU A 165 2.35 -0.65 -5.87
CA LEU A 165 3.11 -1.83 -6.28
C LEU A 165 3.90 -1.61 -7.58
N ASP A 166 3.40 -0.75 -8.47
CA ASP A 166 4.12 -0.33 -9.67
C ASP A 166 5.47 0.33 -9.34
N HIS A 167 5.59 1.07 -8.22
CA HIS A 167 6.88 1.61 -7.76
C HIS A 167 7.87 0.53 -7.33
N HIS A 168 7.40 -0.69 -7.07
CA HIS A 168 8.23 -1.86 -6.71
C HIS A 168 8.40 -2.84 -7.87
N ASP A 169 8.10 -2.41 -9.11
CA ASP A 169 8.09 -3.27 -10.31
C ASP A 169 7.20 -4.51 -10.15
N VAL A 170 6.11 -4.34 -9.39
CA VAL A 170 5.13 -5.39 -9.11
C VAL A 170 3.83 -5.07 -9.85
N HIS A 171 3.39 -6.02 -10.67
CA HIS A 171 2.12 -5.95 -11.38
C HIS A 171 1.17 -7.05 -10.90
N LEU A 172 -0.04 -6.66 -10.52
CA LEU A 172 -1.11 -7.60 -10.17
C LEU A 172 -1.93 -7.90 -11.43
N ASP A 173 -1.84 -9.10 -12.01
CA ASP A 173 -2.80 -9.48 -13.06
C ASP A 173 -4.20 -9.60 -12.43
N GLY A 174 -5.14 -8.80 -12.93
CA GLY A 174 -6.52 -8.78 -12.46
C GLY A 174 -6.85 -7.74 -11.39
N GLY A 175 -5.90 -6.88 -11.01
CA GLY A 175 -6.17 -5.60 -10.33
C GLY A 175 -6.73 -5.68 -8.91
N TYR A 176 -6.65 -6.84 -8.23
CA TYR A 176 -7.22 -6.97 -6.90
C TYR A 176 -6.39 -7.86 -5.97
N PHE A 177 -5.47 -7.26 -5.22
CA PHE A 177 -4.90 -7.89 -4.04
C PHE A 177 -5.79 -7.62 -2.83
N ALA A 178 -6.62 -8.60 -2.56
CA ALA A 178 -7.65 -8.54 -1.56
C ALA A 178 -7.13 -9.03 -0.21
N ALA A 179 -6.35 -8.27 0.58
CA ALA A 179 -5.86 -8.77 1.89
C ALA A 179 -6.97 -9.31 2.86
N HIS A 180 -8.24 -9.08 2.56
CA HIS A 180 -9.42 -9.85 3.01
C HIS A 180 -9.67 -11.19 2.30
N SER A 181 -9.79 -12.24 3.11
CA SER A 181 -11.11 -12.85 3.37
C SER A 181 -11.02 -14.09 4.27
N ARG A 182 -9.82 -14.56 4.61
CA ARG A 182 -9.63 -15.73 5.49
C ARG A 182 -8.41 -15.58 6.40
N SER A 183 -8.39 -16.36 7.48
CA SER A 183 -7.19 -16.56 8.30
C SER A 183 -6.05 -17.08 7.42
N PHE A 184 -5.18 -16.19 6.97
CA PHE A 184 -3.96 -16.56 6.29
C PHE A 184 -2.89 -16.85 7.34
N ASP A 185 -2.25 -18.01 7.27
CA ASP A 185 -1.21 -18.41 8.23
C ASP A 185 0.12 -17.68 7.91
N TRP A 186 0.15 -16.39 8.23
CA TRP A 186 1.30 -15.52 8.08
C TRP A 186 2.54 -16.05 8.81
N SER A 187 2.37 -16.91 9.82
CA SER A 187 3.50 -17.47 10.58
C SER A 187 4.48 -18.26 9.71
N ARG A 188 4.04 -18.77 8.57
CA ARG A 188 4.88 -19.54 7.62
C ARG A 188 5.81 -18.68 6.77
N TYR A 189 5.54 -17.38 6.69
CA TYR A 189 6.23 -16.45 5.78
C TYR A 189 7.04 -15.40 6.53
N ARG A 190 7.19 -15.57 7.85
CA ARG A 190 8.05 -14.73 8.69
C ARG A 190 9.51 -14.92 8.27
N LEU A 191 10.25 -13.82 8.22
CA LEU A 191 11.67 -13.83 7.87
C LEU A 191 12.56 -14.67 8.81
N ASP A 192 12.10 -14.99 10.01
CA ASP A 192 12.92 -15.61 11.08
C ASP A 192 12.61 -17.10 11.30
N ARG A 193 12.20 -17.82 10.26
CA ARG A 193 12.11 -19.30 10.26
C ARG A 193 13.27 -19.96 9.54
#